data_AF-K6Y6W6-F1
#
_entry.id   AF-K6Y6W6-F1
#
_cell.length_a   1.000
_cell.length_b   1.000
_cell.length_c   1.000
_cell.angle_alpha   90.00
_cell.angle_beta   90.00
_cell.angle_gamma   90.00
#
_symmetry.space_group_name_H-M   'P 1'
#
loop_
_entity.id
_entity.type
_entity.pdbx_description
1 polymer ?
#
loop_
_entity_poly.entity_id
_entity_poly.type
_entity_poly.pdbx_seq_one_letter_code
_entity_poly.pdbx_strand_id
1 'polypeptide(L)'
;MKKIVLLSNKKYSAESEDFLLSLINQGCELICFVGLDCESWEEAMDELAIGDGSNPKYITTTSHPAESLDEVINMAKHMKTGGSNNINVIEV
;
A
#
# COMPACT_ATOMS: atom_id res chain seq x y z
N MET A 1 6.67 0.01 -10.50
CA MET A 1 6.24 -1.18 -9.73
C MET A 1 4.74 -1.09 -9.60
N LYS A 2 3.98 -2.15 -9.89
CA LYS A 2 2.51 -2.07 -9.85
C LYS A 2 1.91 -2.68 -8.58
N LYS A 3 2.63 -3.58 -7.92
CA LYS A 3 2.17 -4.26 -6.71
C LYS A 3 3.22 -4.12 -5.63
N ILE A 4 2.80 -3.58 -4.48
CA ILE A 4 3.62 -3.37 -3.30
C ILE A 4 3.00 -4.12 -2.13
N VAL A 5 3.83 -4.76 -1.32
CA VAL A 5 3.46 -5.17 0.03
C VAL A 5 4.31 -4.33 0.98
N LEU A 6 3.67 -3.50 1.80
CA LEU A 6 4.32 -2.65 2.77
C LEU A 6 4.25 -3.34 4.14
N LEU A 7 5.40 -3.78 4.63
CA LEU A 7 5.56 -4.34 5.97
C LEU A 7 5.90 -3.20 6.94
N SER A 8 4.97 -2.83 7.81
CA SER A 8 5.20 -1.83 8.83
C SER A 8 5.73 -2.47 10.12
N ASN A 9 6.86 -1.96 10.61
CA ASN A 9 7.40 -2.31 11.93
C ASN A 9 7.21 -1.17 12.96
N LYS A 10 6.59 -0.07 12.54
CA LYS A 10 6.23 1.10 13.34
C LYS A 10 4.79 1.56 13.10
N LYS A 11 4.25 2.29 14.08
CA LYS A 11 2.98 2.99 13.93
C LYS A 11 3.05 4.05 12.83
N TYR A 12 1.93 4.28 12.16
CA TYR A 12 1.82 5.37 11.22
C TYR A 12 2.04 6.72 11.92
N SER A 13 2.67 7.64 11.21
CA SER A 13 2.80 9.05 11.60
C SER A 13 2.84 9.92 10.34
N ALA A 14 2.44 11.18 10.48
CA ALA A 14 2.44 12.16 9.37
C ALA A 14 3.82 12.36 8.72
N GLU A 15 4.91 12.02 9.42
CA GLU A 15 6.28 12.03 8.84
C GLU A 15 6.44 11.04 7.69
N SER A 16 5.51 10.08 7.52
CA SER A 16 5.52 9.08 6.46
C SER A 16 4.67 9.47 5.25
N GLU A 17 3.98 10.61 5.26
CA GLU A 17 3.10 11.05 4.16
C GLU A 17 3.85 11.23 2.84
N ASP A 18 5.01 11.89 2.86
CA ASP A 18 5.84 12.10 1.67
C ASP A 18 6.25 10.77 1.02
N PHE A 19 6.48 9.75 1.84
CA PHE A 19 6.79 8.41 1.36
C PHE A 19 5.57 7.77 0.68
N LEU A 20 4.38 7.80 1.29
CA LEU A 20 3.15 7.28 0.68
C LEU A 20 2.82 8.01 -0.63
N LEU A 21 2.92 9.35 -0.65
CA LEU A 21 2.77 10.16 -1.85
C LEU A 21 3.77 9.76 -2.95
N SER A 22 4.99 9.40 -2.59
CA SER A 22 5.97 8.90 -3.56
C SER A 22 5.54 7.59 -4.21
N LEU A 23 4.86 6.69 -3.49
CA LEU A 23 4.34 5.43 -4.02
C LEU A 23 3.15 5.67 -4.95
N ILE A 24 2.26 6.59 -4.59
CA ILE A 24 1.14 7.05 -5.42
C ILE A 24 1.67 7.60 -6.75
N ASN A 25 2.65 8.50 -6.69
CA ASN A 25 3.21 9.16 -7.87
C ASN A 25 4.01 8.23 -8.79
N GLN A 26 4.48 7.09 -8.28
CA GLN A 26 5.12 6.04 -9.09
C GLN A 26 4.13 5.18 -9.88
N GLY A 27 2.81 5.43 -9.74
CA GLY A 27 1.77 4.68 -10.44
C GLY A 27 1.59 3.26 -9.89
N CYS A 28 1.67 3.12 -8.57
CA CYS A 28 1.29 1.87 -7.91
C CYS A 28 -0.19 1.56 -8.20
N GLU A 29 -0.51 0.30 -8.51
CA GLU A 29 -1.90 -0.13 -8.78
C GLU A 29 -2.49 -0.94 -7.63
N LEU A 30 -1.65 -1.61 -6.85
CA LEU A 30 -2.00 -2.38 -5.66
C LEU A 30 -0.96 -2.15 -4.57
N ILE A 31 -1.40 -1.77 -3.38
CA ILE A 31 -0.58 -1.78 -2.18
C ILE A 31 -1.30 -2.56 -1.07
N CYS A 32 -0.61 -3.52 -0.49
CA CYS A 32 -1.11 -4.30 0.64
C CYS A 32 -0.30 -3.94 1.89
N PHE A 33 -0.96 -3.51 2.96
CA PHE A 33 -0.36 -3.15 4.22
C PHE A 33 -0.42 -4.32 5.19
N VAL A 34 0.71 -4.66 5.81
CA VAL A 34 0.83 -5.76 6.78
C VAL A 34 1.79 -5.35 7.90
N GLY A 35 1.56 -5.86 9.10
CA GLY A 35 2.41 -5.55 10.25
C GLY A 35 1.78 -4.53 11.21
N LEU A 36 2.63 -3.85 11.97
CA LEU A 36 2.21 -2.97 13.05
C LEU A 36 1.40 -1.80 12.50
N ASP A 37 0.18 -1.60 13.00
CA ASP A 37 -0.65 -0.43 12.67
C ASP A 37 -0.99 -0.29 11.18
N CYS A 38 -0.99 -1.41 10.43
CA CYS A 38 -1.17 -1.42 8.99
C CYS A 38 -2.51 -0.84 8.50
N GLU A 39 -3.57 -0.90 9.32
CA GLU A 39 -4.86 -0.25 9.04
C GLU A 39 -4.72 1.28 8.98
N SER A 40 -3.97 1.89 9.92
CA SER A 40 -3.72 3.34 9.92
C SER A 40 -2.87 3.79 8.73
N TRP A 41 -1.93 2.94 8.29
CA TRP A 41 -1.16 3.19 7.07
C TRP A 41 -2.03 3.15 5.81
N GLU A 42 -3.00 2.24 5.75
CA GLU A 42 -3.97 2.15 4.67
C GLU A 42 -4.89 3.38 4.65
N GLU A 43 -5.47 3.74 5.79
CA GLU A 43 -6.36 4.91 5.91
C GLU A 43 -5.67 6.19 5.42
N ALA A 44 -4.41 6.39 5.82
CA ALA A 44 -3.61 7.51 5.33
C ALA A 44 -3.37 7.46 3.80
N MET A 45 -3.11 6.27 3.24
CA MET A 45 -2.93 6.11 1.79
C MET A 45 -4.21 6.43 1.03
N ASP A 46 -5.36 6.00 1.53
CA ASP A 46 -6.67 6.27 0.93
C ASP A 46 -7.00 7.78 0.95
N GLU A 47 -6.75 8.45 2.07
CA GLU A 47 -6.90 9.91 2.18
C GLU A 47 -5.99 10.66 1.19
N LEU A 48 -4.71 10.29 1.12
CA LEU A 48 -3.74 10.91 0.21
C LEU A 48 -4.06 10.63 -1.27
N ALA A 49 -4.60 9.45 -1.59
CA ALA A 49 -4.99 9.08 -2.94
C ALA A 49 -6.20 9.90 -3.42
N ILE A 50 -7.14 10.21 -2.54
CA ILE A 50 -8.29 11.08 -2.84
C ILE A 50 -7.85 12.55 -2.92
N GLY A 51 -6.99 12.98 -2.00
CA GLY A 51 -6.54 14.37 -1.89
C GLY A 51 -7.72 15.33 -1.69
N ASP A 52 -7.73 16.43 -2.45
CA ASP A 52 -8.83 17.40 -2.44
C ASP A 52 -10.02 17.00 -3.35
N GLY A 53 -9.95 15.82 -3.98
CA GLY A 53 -10.95 15.33 -4.92
C GLY A 53 -10.88 15.92 -6.33
N SER A 54 -9.96 16.84 -6.62
CA SER A 54 -9.81 17.43 -7.97
C SER A 54 -9.12 16.48 -8.96
N ASN A 55 -8.26 15.58 -8.47
CA ASN A 55 -7.50 14.63 -9.27
C ASN A 55 -7.19 13.33 -8.50
N PRO A 56 -8.21 12.57 -8.07
CA PRO A 56 -8.02 11.36 -7.28
C PRO A 56 -7.20 10.32 -8.05
N LYS A 57 -6.38 9.57 -7.31
CA LYS A 57 -5.55 8.48 -7.84
C LYS A 57 -6.21 7.15 -7.53
N TYR A 58 -6.43 6.36 -8.58
CA TYR A 58 -7.04 5.04 -8.44
C TYR A 58 -5.96 4.00 -8.10
N ILE A 59 -5.92 3.61 -6.83
CA ILE A 59 -5.03 2.58 -6.30
C ILE A 59 -5.91 1.60 -5.53
N THR A 60 -5.67 0.31 -5.68
CA THR A 60 -6.29 -0.69 -4.79
C THR A 60 -5.44 -0.82 -3.53
N THR A 61 -6.07 -0.64 -2.39
CA THR A 61 -5.48 -0.72 -1.06
C THR A 61 -6.12 -1.89 -0.31
N THR A 62 -5.31 -2.61 0.48
CA THR A 62 -5.79 -3.61 1.44
C THR A 62 -4.92 -3.59 2.70
N SER A 63 -5.50 -3.66 3.90
CA SER A 63 -4.78 -3.94 5.14
C SER A 63 -5.03 -5.35 5.68
N HIS A 64 -4.03 -5.88 6.37
CA HIS A 64 -3.97 -7.28 6.80
C HIS A 64 -3.46 -7.41 8.24
N PRO A 65 -4.23 -6.97 9.26
CA PRO A 65 -3.76 -6.93 10.65
C PRO A 65 -3.56 -8.31 11.29
N ALA A 66 -4.15 -9.36 10.72
CA ALA A 66 -4.13 -10.72 11.26
C ALA A 66 -3.38 -11.74 10.38
N GLU A 67 -2.84 -11.31 9.23
CA GLU A 67 -2.17 -12.20 8.28
C GLU A 67 -0.65 -11.96 8.30
N SER A 68 0.11 -13.00 7.98
CA SER A 68 1.56 -12.93 7.83
C SER A 68 1.97 -12.27 6.53
N LEU A 69 3.21 -11.78 6.47
CA LEU A 69 3.80 -11.25 5.23
C LEU A 69 3.69 -12.23 4.05
N ASP A 70 3.95 -13.52 4.29
CA ASP A 70 3.92 -14.54 3.24
C ASP A 70 2.51 -14.77 2.69
N GLU A 71 1.49 -14.76 3.55
CA GLU A 71 0.08 -14.85 3.15
C GLU A 71 -0.31 -13.68 2.26
N VAL A 72 0.06 -12.46 2.66
CA VAL A 72 -0.24 -11.23 1.90
C VAL A 72 0.51 -11.19 0.56
N ILE A 73 1.79 -11.57 0.53
CA ILE A 73 2.54 -11.72 -0.72
C ILE A 73 1.87 -12.74 -1.64
N ASN A 74 1.42 -13.87 -1.10
CA ASN A 74 0.74 -14.89 -1.88
C ASN A 74 -0.60 -14.36 -2.43
N MET A 75 -1.38 -13.64 -1.64
CA MET A 75 -2.61 -13.00 -2.09
C MET A 75 -2.32 -11.98 -3.21
N ALA A 76 -1.37 -11.07 -3.02
CA ALA A 76 -1.04 -10.01 -3.97
C ALA A 76 -0.58 -10.56 -5.34
N LYS A 77 0.09 -11.73 -5.37
CA LYS A 77 0.43 -12.44 -6.61
C LYS A 77 -0.80 -12.82 -7.44
N HIS A 78 -1.91 -13.15 -6.78
CA HIS A 78 -3.15 -13.63 -7.42
C HIS A 78 -4.14 -12.50 -7.74
N MET A 79 -3.99 -11.32 -7.16
CA MET A 79 -4.81 -10.16 -7.52
C MET A 79 -4.52 -9.70 -8.95
N LYS A 80 -5.55 -9.36 -9.73
CA LYS A 80 -5.38 -8.88 -11.10
C LYS A 80 -5.05 -7.39 -11.09
N THR A 81 -3.95 -7.02 -11.72
CA THR A 81 -3.60 -5.61 -12.03
C THR A 81 -3.25 -5.49 -13.51
N GLY A 82 -3.13 -4.27 -14.03
CA GLY A 82 -2.87 -4.00 -15.44
C GLY A 82 -1.42 -4.20 -15.89
N GLY A 83 -0.55 -4.81 -15.07
CA GLY A 83 0.81 -5.13 -15.51
C GLY A 83 1.44 -6.28 -14.75
N SER A 84 2.78 -6.25 -14.57
CA SER A 84 3.50 -7.44 -14.11
C SER A 84 3.06 -7.90 -12.70
N ASN A 85 3.07 -9.21 -12.48
CA ASN A 85 2.79 -9.83 -11.18
C ASN A 85 3.98 -9.78 -10.22
N ASN A 86 4.98 -8.95 -10.49
CA ASN A 86 6.12 -8.79 -9.60
C ASN A 86 5.67 -8.04 -8.35
N ILE A 87 5.90 -8.65 -7.19
CA ILE A 87 5.63 -8.04 -5.89
C ILE A 87 6.90 -7.36 -5.41
N ASN A 88 6.81 -6.08 -5.06
CA ASN A 88 7.86 -5.39 -4.33
C ASN A 88 7.51 -5.33 -2.85
N VAL A 89 8.38 -5.83 -2.00
CA VAL A 89 8.20 -5.74 -0.55
C VAL A 89 9.01 -4.55 -0.05
N ILE A 90 8.37 -3.66 0.72
CA ILE A 90 9.03 -2.51 1.35
C ILE A 90 8.79 -2.60 2.85
N GLU A 91 9.84 -2.45 3.65
CA GLU A 91 9.74 -2.40 5.11
C GLU A 91 9.91 -0.96 5.60
N VAL A 92 9.10 -0.54 6.57
CA VAL A 92 9.09 0.83 7.13
C VAL A 92 8.98 0.90 8.64
#